data_AF-A0A954Y0P0-F1
#
_entry.id   AF-A0A954Y0P0-F1
#
_cell.length_a   1.000
_cell.length_b   1.000
_cell.length_c   1.000
_cell.angle_alpha   90.00
_cell.angle_beta   90.00
_cell.angle_gamma   90.00
#
_symmetry.space_group_name_H-M   'P 1'
#
loop_
_entity.id
_entity.type
_entity.pdbx_description
1 polymer ?
#
loop_
_entity_poly.entity_id
_entity_poly.type
_entity_poly.pdbx_seq_one_letter_code
_entity_poly.pdbx_strand_id
1 'polypeptide(L)'
;MTNVARNNLRQVWRALTPLVLIAGSAAVITAGEWLFLQSLWWAYGALPDKYTSPSLYPVLLVVGFAGWGWARAVILNPATSREYRHWLATAPWNAEKPLPFGRVELNAIDAVPLVVGALLCLWHALGWCVAAAYFGMYGLTLLGITARQGHYVVSAIGTLGFTLLPWAIILAANRESSWPIIACVAWAIPWAWAGWRQTVKSLARQDSSQLASQLRDFGSHGVDRTNLRAEWPRVHPWGSLDLAEDFSPTAIATIVLFLAWVAGVATLTVATGIGFMPTGAEADSAAEFLRQMPGGLGIATAVLIAGWRLLRYLKRCRPPLWPWARLRTGRFVDHAFDRVFIAPLATLATGVATVYVTFVLGVPPIAASAINVATPVLAALSLRPTLAEWRLTGGYRMATGPSVTRSTPQQARRRTA
;
A
#
# COMPACT_ATOMS: atom_id res chain seq x y z
N MET A 1 28.19 -14.99 -20.99
CA MET A 1 26.98 -14.51 -20.27
C MET A 1 26.18 -15.73 -19.82
N THR A 2 25.96 -15.90 -18.53
CA THR A 2 25.19 -17.03 -17.97
C THR A 2 23.69 -16.89 -18.27
N ASN A 3 22.93 -17.99 -18.29
CA ASN A 3 21.47 -17.98 -18.51
C ASN A 3 20.73 -17.05 -17.53
N VAL A 4 21.29 -16.83 -16.34
CA VAL A 4 20.79 -15.90 -15.33
C VAL A 4 20.85 -14.44 -15.83
N ALA A 5 21.99 -14.00 -16.39
CA ALA A 5 22.11 -12.65 -16.94
C ALA A 5 21.14 -12.39 -18.10
N ARG A 6 20.88 -13.40 -18.92
CA ARG A 6 19.93 -13.34 -20.05
C ARG A 6 18.48 -13.26 -19.58
N ASN A 7 18.11 -14.02 -18.55
CA ASN A 7 16.78 -13.96 -17.94
C ASN A 7 16.53 -12.62 -17.24
N ASN A 8 17.54 -12.07 -16.56
CA ASN A 8 17.44 -10.75 -15.94
C ASN A 8 17.27 -9.64 -16.97
N LEU A 9 18.03 -9.67 -18.07
CA LEU A 9 17.87 -8.70 -19.14
C LEU A 9 16.46 -8.76 -19.73
N ARG A 10 15.91 -9.97 -19.93
CA ARG A 10 14.53 -10.16 -20.40
C ARG A 10 13.49 -9.68 -19.39
N GLN A 11 13.72 -9.85 -18.09
CA GLN A 11 12.80 -9.42 -17.04
C GLN A 11 12.79 -7.89 -16.90
N VAL A 12 13.97 -7.25 -16.99
CA VAL A 12 14.13 -5.80 -17.07
C VAL A 12 13.46 -5.26 -18.34
N TRP A 13 13.71 -5.87 -19.50
CA TRP A 13 13.05 -5.47 -20.74
C TRP A 13 11.53 -5.63 -20.68
N ARG A 14 11.00 -6.72 -20.12
CA ARG A 14 9.55 -6.90 -19.94
C ARG A 14 8.93 -5.86 -18.99
N ALA A 15 9.67 -5.38 -18.00
CA ALA A 15 9.23 -4.29 -17.13
C ALA A 15 9.32 -2.92 -17.83
N LEU A 16 10.36 -2.71 -18.65
CA LEU A 16 10.57 -1.46 -19.40
C LEU A 16 9.65 -1.33 -20.62
N THR A 17 9.23 -2.43 -21.25
CA THR A 17 8.43 -2.39 -22.48
C THR A 17 7.10 -1.61 -22.32
N PRO A 18 6.25 -1.88 -21.31
CA PRO A 18 5.04 -1.08 -21.11
C PRO A 18 5.35 0.37 -20.74
N LEU A 19 6.49 0.65 -20.09
CA LEU A 19 6.92 2.00 -19.72
C LEU A 19 7.41 2.81 -20.92
N VAL A 20 8.19 2.21 -21.81
CA VAL A 20 8.60 2.83 -23.09
C VAL A 20 7.38 3.06 -23.97
N LEU A 21 6.41 2.15 -23.95
CA LEU A 21 5.14 2.33 -24.65
C LEU A 21 4.32 3.47 -24.02
N ILE A 22 4.19 3.56 -22.69
CA ILE A 22 3.44 4.65 -22.03
C ILE A 22 4.13 6.00 -22.25
N ALA A 23 5.45 6.09 -22.03
CA ALA A 23 6.21 7.31 -22.23
C ALA A 23 6.26 7.73 -23.71
N GLY A 24 6.43 6.77 -24.62
CA GLY A 24 6.40 7.00 -26.07
C GLY A 24 5.02 7.42 -26.56
N SER A 25 3.96 6.80 -26.07
CA SER A 25 2.57 7.19 -26.38
C SER A 25 2.27 8.59 -25.86
N ALA A 26 2.69 8.90 -24.62
CA ALA A 26 2.57 10.23 -24.05
C ALA A 26 3.32 11.26 -24.89
N ALA A 27 4.57 11.00 -25.28
CA ALA A 27 5.36 11.90 -26.13
C ALA A 27 4.72 12.14 -27.51
N VAL A 28 4.17 11.09 -28.15
CA VAL A 28 3.48 11.22 -29.45
C VAL A 28 2.17 12.01 -29.30
N ILE A 29 1.40 11.74 -28.25
CA ILE A 29 0.17 12.49 -27.94
C ILE A 29 0.50 13.96 -27.66
N THR A 30 1.56 14.24 -26.90
CA THR A 30 2.03 15.60 -26.61
C THR A 30 2.50 16.33 -27.86
N ALA A 31 3.27 15.67 -28.73
CA ALA A 31 3.68 16.27 -30.00
C ALA A 31 2.48 16.56 -30.91
N GLY A 32 1.50 15.66 -30.94
CA GLY A 32 0.25 15.84 -31.70
C GLY A 32 -0.62 16.99 -31.17
N GLU A 33 -0.83 17.05 -29.85
CA GLU A 33 -1.59 18.10 -29.19
C GLU A 33 -0.91 19.47 -29.34
N TRP A 34 0.42 19.53 -29.20
CA TRP A 34 1.19 20.76 -29.42
C TRP A 34 1.12 21.25 -30.87
N LEU A 35 1.32 20.36 -31.86
CA LEU A 35 1.19 20.70 -33.28
C LEU A 35 -0.24 21.14 -33.63
N PHE A 36 -1.24 20.53 -33.00
CA PHE A 36 -2.65 20.90 -33.17
C PHE A 36 -2.94 22.28 -32.58
N LEU A 37 -2.52 22.55 -31.35
CA LEU A 37 -2.69 23.88 -30.73
C LEU A 37 -1.92 24.96 -31.48
N GLN A 38 -0.73 24.65 -31.99
CA GLN A 38 0.06 25.60 -32.75
C GLN A 38 -0.50 25.87 -34.14
N SER A 39 -1.12 24.87 -34.77
CA SER A 39 -1.85 25.09 -36.03
C SER A 39 -3.15 25.89 -35.80
N LEU A 40 -3.85 25.68 -34.68
CA LEU A 40 -4.97 26.54 -34.28
C LEU A 40 -4.55 27.98 -33.98
N TRP A 41 -3.41 28.19 -33.31
CA TRP A 41 -2.87 29.52 -33.05
C TRP A 41 -2.49 30.25 -34.35
N TRP A 42 -1.86 29.55 -35.29
CA TRP A 42 -1.56 30.09 -36.62
C TRP A 42 -2.82 30.43 -37.43
N ALA A 43 -3.88 29.62 -37.33
CA ALA A 43 -5.10 29.80 -38.09
C ALA A 43 -6.03 30.89 -37.51
N TYR A 44 -6.07 31.05 -36.18
CA TYR A 44 -7.07 31.87 -35.50
C TYR A 44 -6.49 32.96 -34.57
N GLY A 45 -5.17 33.07 -34.44
CA GLY A 45 -4.50 34.00 -33.53
C GLY A 45 -4.50 33.50 -32.08
N ALA A 46 -4.38 34.43 -31.11
CA ALA A 46 -4.33 34.09 -29.68
C ALA A 46 -5.63 33.41 -29.24
N LEU A 47 -5.54 32.13 -28.83
CA LEU A 47 -6.65 31.38 -28.27
C LEU A 47 -7.06 31.98 -26.91
N PRO A 48 -8.36 32.00 -26.55
CA PRO A 48 -8.82 32.46 -25.24
C PRO A 48 -8.15 31.70 -24.09
N ASP A 49 -7.85 32.37 -22.97
CA ASP A 49 -7.20 31.84 -21.74
C ASP A 49 -7.87 30.60 -21.10
N LYS A 50 -8.99 30.16 -21.65
CA LYS A 50 -9.76 28.99 -21.23
C LYS A 50 -9.30 27.71 -21.95
N TYR A 51 -8.69 27.85 -23.13
CA TYR A 51 -8.11 26.76 -23.93
C TYR A 51 -6.63 26.52 -23.62
N THR A 52 -6.03 27.34 -22.76
CA THR A 52 -4.76 27.06 -22.07
C THR A 52 -4.95 26.20 -20.81
N SER A 53 -6.15 25.61 -20.60
CA SER A 53 -6.43 24.68 -19.50
C SER A 53 -5.36 23.58 -19.43
N PRO A 54 -4.98 23.12 -18.23
CA PRO A 54 -3.94 22.10 -18.08
C PRO A 54 -4.29 20.90 -18.94
N SER A 55 -3.54 20.75 -20.02
CA SER A 55 -3.58 19.61 -20.91
C SER A 55 -3.55 18.31 -20.12
N LEU A 56 -4.10 17.23 -20.66
CA LEU A 56 -4.14 15.94 -19.96
C LEU A 56 -2.71 15.37 -19.71
N TYR A 57 -1.72 15.85 -20.47
CA TYR A 57 -0.39 15.26 -20.53
C TYR A 57 0.48 15.42 -19.27
N PRO A 58 0.53 16.55 -18.52
CA PRO A 58 1.32 16.66 -17.30
C PRO A 58 0.81 15.70 -16.23
N VAL A 59 -0.51 15.47 -16.18
CA VAL A 59 -1.12 14.47 -15.30
C VAL A 59 -0.65 13.06 -15.70
N LEU A 60 -0.66 12.72 -16.99
CA LEU A 60 -0.15 11.44 -17.48
C LEU A 60 1.35 11.26 -17.18
N LEU A 61 2.17 12.31 -17.33
CA LEU A 61 3.58 12.30 -16.97
C LEU A 61 3.76 12.07 -15.47
N VAL A 62 3.09 12.85 -14.61
CA VAL A 62 3.13 12.69 -13.15
C VAL A 62 2.75 11.26 -12.74
N VAL A 63 1.67 10.71 -13.28
CA VAL A 63 1.22 9.34 -13.00
C VAL A 63 2.22 8.30 -13.52
N GLY A 64 2.76 8.50 -14.73
CA GLY A 64 3.76 7.62 -15.32
C GLY A 64 5.05 7.55 -14.49
N PHE A 65 5.55 8.71 -14.05
CA PHE A 65 6.74 8.81 -13.21
C PHE A 65 6.51 8.30 -11.79
N ALA A 66 5.32 8.53 -11.21
CA ALA A 66 4.88 7.91 -9.97
C ALA A 66 4.90 6.37 -10.08
N GLY A 67 4.29 5.82 -11.13
CA GLY A 67 4.27 4.39 -11.42
C GLY A 67 5.68 3.82 -11.62
N TRP A 68 6.57 4.58 -12.27
CA TRP A 68 7.95 4.19 -12.46
C TRP A 68 8.75 4.17 -11.15
N GLY A 69 8.60 5.20 -10.30
CA GLY A 69 9.22 5.23 -8.97
C GLY A 69 8.79 4.04 -8.10
N TRP A 70 7.49 3.71 -8.13
CA TRP A 70 6.96 2.52 -7.48
C TRP A 70 7.56 1.22 -8.04
N ALA A 71 7.51 1.04 -9.37
CA ALA A 71 8.02 -0.16 -10.03
C ALA A 71 9.52 -0.37 -9.74
N ARG A 72 10.31 0.72 -9.74
CA ARG A 72 11.73 0.71 -9.40
C ARG A 72 11.96 0.22 -7.97
N ALA A 73 11.19 0.73 -7.00
CA ALA A 73 11.30 0.34 -5.61
C ALA A 73 10.77 -1.08 -5.31
N VAL A 74 9.83 -1.60 -6.10
CA VAL A 74 9.28 -2.97 -5.91
C VAL A 74 10.11 -4.01 -6.64
N ILE A 75 10.41 -3.85 -7.93
CA ILE A 75 10.95 -4.93 -8.77
C ILE A 75 12.37 -5.31 -8.37
N LEU A 76 13.20 -4.32 -8.03
CA LEU A 76 14.61 -4.55 -7.71
C LEU A 76 14.85 -4.88 -6.24
N ASN A 77 13.80 -4.88 -5.42
CA ASN A 77 13.95 -5.03 -3.98
C ASN A 77 13.93 -6.52 -3.57
N PRO A 78 14.99 -7.07 -2.97
CA PRO A 78 15.00 -8.44 -2.48
C PRO A 78 13.96 -8.70 -1.37
N ALA A 79 13.48 -7.67 -0.69
CA ALA A 79 12.41 -7.80 0.29
C ALA A 79 11.05 -8.09 -0.35
N THR A 80 10.84 -7.84 -1.65
CA THR A 80 9.58 -8.12 -2.34
C THR A 80 9.67 -9.38 -3.22
N SER A 81 10.85 -9.69 -3.78
CA SER A 81 11.08 -10.88 -4.60
C SER A 81 11.49 -12.09 -3.77
N ARG A 82 10.62 -13.12 -3.71
CA ARG A 82 10.90 -14.37 -2.98
C ARG A 82 12.09 -15.12 -3.56
N GLU A 83 12.18 -15.20 -4.88
CA GLU A 83 13.28 -15.89 -5.58
C GLU A 83 14.61 -15.20 -5.30
N TYR A 84 14.63 -13.86 -5.37
CA TYR A 84 15.85 -13.11 -5.08
C TYR A 84 16.26 -13.26 -3.61
N ARG A 85 15.30 -13.19 -2.68
CA ARG A 85 15.57 -13.43 -1.27
C ARG A 85 16.16 -14.81 -1.02
N HIS A 86 15.57 -15.85 -1.62
CA HIS A 86 16.08 -17.22 -1.49
C HIS A 86 17.48 -17.36 -2.07
N TRP A 87 17.74 -16.74 -3.21
CA TRP A 87 19.08 -16.71 -3.78
C TRP A 87 20.09 -16.03 -2.85
N LEU A 88 19.73 -14.88 -2.26
CA LEU A 88 20.59 -14.16 -1.29
C LEU A 88 20.92 -15.02 -0.07
N ALA A 89 19.95 -15.82 0.40
CA ALA A 89 20.15 -16.74 1.51
C ALA A 89 21.20 -17.83 1.23
N THR A 90 21.34 -18.22 -0.04
CA THR A 90 22.27 -19.28 -0.47
C THR A 90 23.60 -18.76 -1.01
N ALA A 91 23.67 -17.48 -1.39
CA ALA A 91 24.85 -16.86 -1.96
C ALA A 91 25.83 -16.39 -0.86
N PRO A 92 27.15 -16.37 -1.10
CA PRO A 92 28.15 -15.83 -0.18
C PRO A 92 28.16 -14.28 -0.18
N TRP A 93 26.97 -13.69 -0.03
CA TRP A 93 26.75 -12.26 0.01
C TRP A 93 26.59 -11.77 1.46
N ASN A 94 26.99 -10.53 1.74
CA ASN A 94 26.77 -9.88 3.03
C ASN A 94 26.30 -8.44 2.80
N ALA A 95 25.73 -7.81 3.82
CA ALA A 95 25.14 -6.46 3.70
C ALA A 95 26.16 -5.34 3.37
N GLU A 96 27.46 -5.62 3.44
CA GLU A 96 28.53 -4.68 3.08
C GLU A 96 28.88 -4.76 1.58
N LYS A 97 28.56 -5.87 0.92
CA LYS A 97 28.79 -6.05 -0.51
C LYS A 97 27.62 -5.51 -1.33
N PRO A 98 27.88 -4.95 -2.52
CA PRO A 98 26.82 -4.48 -3.41
C PRO A 98 25.87 -5.62 -3.80
N LEU A 99 24.60 -5.29 -4.01
CA LEU A 99 23.60 -6.26 -4.44
C LEU A 99 23.88 -6.75 -5.88
N PRO A 100 23.89 -8.07 -6.10
CA PRO A 100 24.36 -8.65 -7.37
C PRO A 100 23.39 -8.49 -8.55
N PHE A 101 22.10 -8.30 -8.29
CA PHE A 101 21.08 -8.08 -9.34
C PHE A 101 20.79 -6.60 -9.61
N GLY A 102 21.72 -5.73 -9.21
CA GLY A 102 21.59 -4.29 -9.37
C GLY A 102 21.26 -3.61 -8.05
N ARG A 103 21.53 -2.30 -8.03
CA ARG A 103 21.29 -1.47 -6.85
C ARG A 103 19.84 -1.01 -6.87
N VAL A 104 19.16 -1.18 -5.75
CA VAL A 104 17.89 -0.47 -5.46
C VAL A 104 18.13 1.03 -5.41
N GLU A 105 19.37 1.45 -5.13
CA GLU A 105 19.82 2.84 -5.17
C GLU A 105 19.56 3.46 -6.55
N LEU A 106 19.11 4.70 -6.50
CA LEU A 106 18.95 5.55 -7.68
C LEU A 106 20.33 5.71 -8.34
N ASN A 107 20.37 5.50 -9.66
CA ASN A 107 21.61 5.65 -10.43
C ASN A 107 21.44 6.70 -11.54
N ALA A 108 22.52 6.97 -12.27
CA ALA A 108 22.49 7.92 -13.39
C ALA A 108 21.48 7.54 -14.49
N ILE A 109 21.15 6.25 -14.65
CA ILE A 109 20.15 5.80 -15.62
C ILE A 109 18.75 6.25 -15.20
N ASP A 110 18.45 6.24 -13.89
CA ASP A 110 17.18 6.75 -13.36
C ASP A 110 17.08 8.29 -13.53
N ALA A 111 18.22 9.01 -13.53
CA ALA A 111 18.25 10.45 -13.72
C ALA A 111 17.88 10.89 -15.15
N VAL A 112 18.21 10.09 -16.17
CA VAL A 112 17.99 10.48 -17.58
C VAL A 112 16.51 10.72 -17.90
N PRO A 113 15.58 9.79 -17.65
CA PRO A 113 14.17 10.04 -17.92
C PRO A 113 13.59 11.09 -16.97
N LEU A 114 14.08 11.22 -15.74
CA LEU A 114 13.67 12.31 -14.84
C LEU A 114 14.00 13.69 -15.41
N VAL A 115 15.21 13.85 -15.92
CA VAL A 115 15.64 15.09 -16.61
C VAL A 115 14.77 15.30 -17.85
N VAL A 116 14.56 14.29 -18.69
CA VAL A 116 13.70 14.41 -19.88
C VAL A 116 12.27 14.79 -19.49
N GLY A 117 11.67 14.13 -18.49
CA GLY A 117 10.34 14.43 -18.00
C GLY A 117 10.22 15.84 -17.42
N ALA A 118 11.23 16.28 -16.67
CA ALA A 118 11.30 17.65 -16.16
C ALA A 118 11.47 18.68 -17.31
N LEU A 119 12.31 18.38 -18.31
CA LEU A 119 12.52 19.22 -19.49
C LEU A 119 11.25 19.36 -20.34
N LEU A 120 10.51 18.27 -20.54
CA LEU A 120 9.21 18.27 -21.23
C LEU A 120 8.16 19.10 -20.49
N CYS A 121 8.36 19.35 -19.20
CA CYS A 121 7.50 20.20 -18.38
C CYS A 121 8.10 21.58 -18.07
N LEU A 122 9.23 21.99 -18.68
CA LEU A 122 9.89 23.28 -18.41
C LEU A 122 8.97 24.50 -18.59
N TRP A 123 7.99 24.37 -19.49
CA TRP A 123 7.05 25.44 -19.82
C TRP A 123 5.84 25.47 -18.87
N HIS A 124 5.78 24.56 -17.91
CA HIS A 124 4.72 24.48 -16.91
C HIS A 124 5.31 24.44 -15.49
N ALA A 125 4.61 25.03 -14.51
CA ALA A 125 4.98 24.92 -13.09
C ALA A 125 5.05 23.47 -12.57
N LEU A 126 4.68 22.48 -13.40
CA LEU A 126 4.58 21.06 -13.10
C LEU A 126 5.89 20.27 -13.29
N GLY A 127 6.97 20.87 -13.81
CA GLY A 127 8.25 20.16 -13.97
C GLY A 127 8.78 19.55 -12.66
N TRP A 128 8.62 20.27 -11.55
CA TRP A 128 8.95 19.78 -10.22
C TRP A 128 7.99 18.69 -9.72
N CYS A 129 6.74 18.69 -10.18
CA CYS A 129 5.75 17.69 -9.82
C CYS A 129 6.11 16.31 -10.41
N VAL A 130 6.72 16.25 -11.60
CA VAL A 130 7.18 14.98 -12.20
C VAL A 130 8.28 14.34 -11.35
N ALA A 131 9.30 15.12 -10.99
CA ALA A 131 10.38 14.65 -10.12
C ALA A 131 9.86 14.27 -8.73
N ALA A 132 9.01 15.11 -8.15
CA ALA A 132 8.40 14.86 -6.84
C ALA A 132 7.51 13.61 -6.85
N ALA A 133 6.79 13.33 -7.93
CA ALA A 133 5.96 12.14 -8.06
C ALA A 133 6.80 10.86 -8.11
N TYR A 134 7.88 10.86 -8.88
CA TYR A 134 8.82 9.73 -8.93
C TYR A 134 9.47 9.49 -7.56
N PHE A 135 10.11 10.52 -6.98
CA PHE A 135 10.81 10.40 -5.70
C PHE A 135 9.84 10.12 -4.55
N GLY A 136 8.65 10.72 -4.61
CA GLY A 136 7.51 10.49 -3.74
C GLY A 136 7.14 9.02 -3.67
N MET A 137 6.77 8.45 -4.81
CA MET A 137 6.36 7.05 -4.88
C MET A 137 7.50 6.09 -4.59
N TYR A 138 8.72 6.37 -5.07
CA TYR A 138 9.90 5.56 -4.76
C TYR A 138 10.14 5.50 -3.24
N GLY A 139 10.20 6.65 -2.58
CA GLY A 139 10.43 6.74 -1.14
C GLY A 139 9.31 6.14 -0.31
N LEU A 140 8.04 6.44 -0.63
CA LEU A 140 6.88 5.85 0.04
C LEU A 140 6.88 4.32 -0.06
N THR A 141 7.22 3.79 -1.22
CA THR A 141 7.30 2.33 -1.43
C THR A 141 8.40 1.71 -0.59
N LEU A 142 9.60 2.31 -0.55
CA LEU A 142 10.70 1.84 0.30
C LEU A 142 10.36 1.90 1.80
N LEU A 143 9.70 2.96 2.25
CA LEU A 143 9.23 3.09 3.64
C LEU A 143 8.20 2.00 3.95
N GLY A 144 7.23 1.76 3.05
CA GLY A 144 6.26 0.68 3.20
C GLY A 144 6.93 -0.71 3.27
N ILE A 145 7.94 -0.96 2.46
CA ILE A 145 8.74 -2.20 2.53
C ILE A 145 9.47 -2.29 3.88
N THR A 146 10.09 -1.20 4.31
CA THR A 146 10.82 -1.09 5.58
C THR A 146 9.90 -1.38 6.78
N ALA A 147 8.71 -0.79 6.82
CA ALA A 147 7.70 -1.05 7.84
C ALA A 147 7.29 -2.53 7.89
N ARG A 148 7.11 -3.17 6.74
CA ARG A 148 6.76 -4.61 6.66
C ARG A 148 7.86 -5.52 7.20
N GLN A 149 9.09 -5.03 7.25
CA GLN A 149 10.25 -5.76 7.81
C GLN A 149 10.47 -5.43 9.30
N GLY A 150 9.51 -4.76 9.96
CA GLY A 150 9.55 -4.47 11.39
C GLY A 150 10.31 -3.19 11.77
N HIS A 151 10.83 -2.44 10.80
CA HIS A 151 11.58 -1.20 11.03
C HIS A 151 10.64 0.03 11.10
N TYR A 152 9.67 0.00 12.02
CA TYR A 152 8.57 0.98 12.08
C TYR A 152 9.02 2.41 12.35
N VAL A 153 10.03 2.63 13.21
CA VAL A 153 10.47 3.98 13.59
C VAL A 153 10.99 4.76 12.39
N VAL A 154 11.91 4.16 11.62
CA VAL A 154 12.47 4.80 10.42
C VAL A 154 11.40 5.02 9.36
N SER A 155 10.50 4.04 9.19
CA SER A 155 9.37 4.21 8.29
C SER A 155 8.49 5.39 8.71
N ALA A 156 8.13 5.49 9.99
CA ALA A 156 7.25 6.54 10.49
C ALA A 156 7.86 7.93 10.27
N ILE A 157 9.15 8.13 10.59
CA ILE A 157 9.83 9.42 10.42
C ILE A 157 9.90 9.83 8.93
N GLY A 158 10.23 8.89 8.04
CA GLY A 158 10.26 9.16 6.60
C GLY A 158 8.87 9.44 6.05
N THR A 159 7.87 8.69 6.51
CA THR A 159 6.49 8.86 6.09
C THR A 159 5.98 10.25 6.49
N LEU A 160 6.25 10.74 7.71
CA LEU A 160 5.86 12.08 8.15
C LEU A 160 6.21 13.18 7.13
N GLY A 161 7.38 13.10 6.48
CA GLY A 161 7.79 14.06 5.45
C GLY A 161 6.96 14.00 4.17
N PHE A 162 6.69 12.79 3.65
CA PHE A 162 5.82 12.64 2.47
C PHE A 162 4.39 13.04 2.74
N THR A 163 4.02 12.96 3.99
CA THR A 163 2.65 13.07 4.37
C THR A 163 2.26 14.57 4.37
N LEU A 164 3.24 15.49 4.52
CA LEU A 164 3.10 16.94 4.29
C LEU A 164 3.09 17.33 2.79
N LEU A 165 3.37 16.40 1.88
CA LEU A 165 3.45 16.66 0.44
C LEU A 165 2.15 17.24 -0.15
N PRO A 166 0.92 16.78 0.21
CA PRO A 166 -0.31 17.39 -0.30
C PRO A 166 -0.44 18.88 0.09
N TRP A 167 -0.08 19.22 1.33
CA TRP A 167 -0.05 20.61 1.78
C TRP A 167 1.01 21.43 1.04
N ALA A 168 2.19 20.86 0.86
CA ALA A 168 3.25 21.46 0.07
C ALA A 168 2.86 21.69 -1.40
N ILE A 169 2.10 20.78 -2.00
CA ILE A 169 1.57 20.92 -3.37
C ILE A 169 0.60 22.10 -3.45
N ILE A 170 -0.31 22.24 -2.49
CA ILE A 170 -1.23 23.40 -2.43
C ILE A 170 -0.47 24.71 -2.25
N LEU A 171 0.46 24.75 -1.29
CA LEU A 171 1.30 25.93 -1.09
C LEU A 171 2.10 26.28 -2.34
N ALA A 172 2.62 25.28 -3.05
CA ALA A 172 3.38 25.49 -4.27
C ALA A 172 2.53 26.02 -5.42
N ALA A 173 1.32 25.49 -5.58
CA ALA A 173 0.36 25.98 -6.56
C ALA A 173 -0.02 27.45 -6.28
N ASN A 174 -0.18 27.83 -5.01
CA ASN A 174 -0.67 29.16 -4.63
C ASN A 174 0.42 30.24 -4.59
N ARG A 175 1.68 29.87 -4.31
CA ARG A 175 2.80 30.82 -4.21
C ARG A 175 3.70 30.82 -5.44
N GLU A 176 3.29 30.12 -6.51
CA GLU A 176 4.13 29.85 -7.69
C GLU A 176 5.53 29.33 -7.33
N SER A 177 5.61 28.57 -6.22
CA SER A 177 6.90 28.26 -5.58
C SER A 177 7.02 26.80 -5.22
N SER A 178 7.90 26.08 -5.89
CA SER A 178 8.02 24.61 -5.77
C SER A 178 8.83 24.14 -4.55
N TRP A 179 9.45 25.05 -3.78
CA TRP A 179 10.33 24.67 -2.67
C TRP A 179 9.65 23.83 -1.57
N PRO A 180 8.35 23.99 -1.22
CA PRO A 180 7.74 23.16 -0.18
C PRO A 180 7.70 21.68 -0.58
N ILE A 181 7.45 21.40 -1.87
CA ILE A 181 7.43 20.05 -2.43
C ILE A 181 8.84 19.46 -2.35
N ILE A 182 9.85 20.24 -2.76
CA ILE A 182 11.25 19.84 -2.72
C ILE A 182 11.68 19.53 -1.28
N ALA A 183 11.28 20.36 -0.30
CA ALA A 183 11.59 20.15 1.11
C ALA A 183 11.00 18.84 1.64
N CYS A 184 9.75 18.53 1.30
CA CYS A 184 9.11 17.27 1.72
C CYS A 184 9.84 16.04 1.14
N VAL A 185 10.18 16.09 -0.15
CA VAL A 185 10.90 15.01 -0.84
C VAL A 185 12.32 14.87 -0.30
N ALA A 186 13.03 15.98 -0.13
CA ALA A 186 14.40 16.02 0.39
C ALA A 186 14.49 15.52 1.83
N TRP A 187 13.44 15.73 2.65
CA TRP A 187 13.33 15.13 3.97
C TRP A 187 13.11 13.61 3.89
N ALA A 188 12.16 13.17 3.09
CA ALA A 188 11.67 11.79 3.15
C ALA A 188 12.60 10.77 2.48
N ILE A 189 13.33 11.18 1.43
CA ILE A 189 14.27 10.31 0.69
C ILE A 189 15.40 9.74 1.58
N PRO A 190 16.12 10.55 2.39
CA PRO A 190 17.14 10.05 3.32
C PRO A 190 16.61 9.00 4.28
N TRP A 191 15.40 9.19 4.81
CA TRP A 191 14.77 8.22 5.73
C TRP A 191 14.33 6.94 5.01
N ALA A 192 13.78 7.06 3.80
CA ALA A 192 13.49 5.90 2.95
C ALA A 192 14.76 5.08 2.67
N TRP A 193 15.89 5.75 2.44
CA TRP A 193 17.17 5.11 2.20
C TRP A 193 17.78 4.49 3.46
N ALA A 194 17.68 5.17 4.60
CA ALA A 194 18.08 4.62 5.89
C ALA A 194 17.27 3.35 6.23
N GLY A 195 15.96 3.38 5.99
CA GLY A 195 15.05 2.26 6.19
C GLY A 195 15.37 1.07 5.29
N TRP A 196 15.68 1.38 4.02
CA TRP A 196 16.16 0.38 3.08
C TRP A 196 17.48 -0.27 3.55
N ARG A 197 18.46 0.51 4.01
CA ARG A 197 19.72 -0.04 4.54
C ARG A 197 19.50 -0.94 5.76
N GLN A 198 18.56 -0.61 6.64
CA GLN A 198 18.18 -1.48 7.76
C GLN A 198 17.55 -2.79 7.28
N THR A 199 16.67 -2.70 6.28
CA THR A 199 16.04 -3.87 5.63
C THR A 199 17.07 -4.82 5.02
N VAL A 200 18.10 -4.30 4.34
CA VAL A 200 19.18 -5.12 3.76
C VAL A 200 19.97 -5.83 4.86
N LYS A 201 20.26 -5.14 5.96
CA LYS A 201 20.95 -5.73 7.11
C LYS A 201 20.11 -6.81 7.82
N SER A 202 18.80 -6.63 7.93
CA SER A 202 17.92 -7.64 8.56
C SER A 202 17.79 -8.89 7.70
N LEU A 203 17.65 -8.74 6.38
CA LEU A 203 17.68 -9.86 5.44
C LEU A 203 18.96 -10.69 5.58
N ALA A 204 20.13 -10.03 5.63
CA ALA A 204 21.42 -10.71 5.80
C ALA A 204 21.54 -11.50 7.12
N ARG A 205 20.88 -11.05 8.20
CA ARG A 205 20.92 -11.71 9.52
C ARG A 205 19.92 -12.86 9.62
N GLN A 206 18.73 -12.72 9.03
CA GLN A 206 17.69 -13.73 9.12
C GLN A 206 18.14 -15.04 8.47
N ASP A 207 18.79 -14.95 7.32
CA ASP A 207 19.21 -16.13 6.55
C ASP A 207 20.34 -16.92 7.23
N SER A 208 21.30 -16.27 7.88
CA SER A 208 22.38 -17.00 8.58
C SER A 208 21.85 -17.78 9.78
N SER A 209 20.85 -17.27 10.49
CA SER A 209 20.23 -17.96 11.62
C SER A 209 19.35 -19.14 11.17
N GLN A 210 18.55 -18.98 10.12
CA GLN A 210 17.69 -20.04 9.58
C GLN A 210 18.49 -21.13 8.86
N LEU A 211 19.53 -20.77 8.11
CA LEU A 211 20.40 -21.75 7.48
C LEU A 211 21.19 -22.53 8.55
N ALA A 212 21.65 -21.87 9.62
CA ALA A 212 22.34 -22.54 10.72
C ALA A 212 21.41 -23.44 11.57
N SER A 213 20.11 -23.13 11.66
CA SER A 213 19.13 -24.03 12.28
C SER A 213 18.79 -25.19 11.35
N GLN A 214 18.54 -24.92 10.06
CA GLN A 214 18.27 -25.96 9.07
C GLN A 214 19.43 -26.94 8.92
N LEU A 215 20.68 -26.45 8.85
CA LEU A 215 21.87 -27.33 8.78
C LEU A 215 22.08 -28.14 10.07
N ARG A 216 21.72 -27.59 11.23
CA ARG A 216 21.71 -28.35 12.50
C ARG A 216 20.63 -29.42 12.51
N ASP A 217 19.43 -29.10 12.03
CA ASP A 217 18.32 -30.05 11.93
C ASP A 217 18.64 -31.16 10.91
N PHE A 218 19.20 -30.81 9.75
CA PHE A 218 19.66 -31.79 8.74
C PHE A 218 20.80 -32.67 9.23
N GLY A 219 21.70 -32.16 10.08
CA GLY A 219 22.75 -32.96 10.71
C GLY A 219 22.25 -33.89 11.82
N SER A 220 21.12 -33.56 12.44
CA SER A 220 20.57 -34.29 13.60
C SER A 220 19.43 -35.26 13.25
N HIS A 221 18.88 -35.18 12.04
CA HIS A 221 17.83 -36.10 11.57
C HIS A 221 18.36 -36.95 10.43
N GLY A 222 18.91 -38.12 10.76
CA GLY A 222 18.98 -39.23 9.82
C GLY A 222 17.57 -39.48 9.30
N VAL A 223 17.30 -39.10 8.04
CA VAL A 223 15.96 -39.07 7.46
C VAL A 223 15.43 -40.50 7.36
N ASP A 224 14.70 -40.93 8.39
CA ASP A 224 13.96 -42.18 8.40
C ASP A 224 12.66 -41.99 7.60
N ARG A 225 12.75 -42.35 6.32
CA ARG A 225 11.70 -42.19 5.29
C ARG A 225 10.42 -42.97 5.58
N THR A 226 10.37 -43.78 6.62
CA THR A 226 9.26 -44.69 6.90
C THR A 226 8.14 -44.05 7.73
N ASN A 227 8.42 -42.99 8.50
CA ASN A 227 7.42 -42.36 9.38
C ASN A 227 6.51 -41.31 8.73
N LEU A 228 6.78 -40.89 7.49
CA LEU A 228 5.96 -39.92 6.75
C LEU A 228 4.56 -40.43 6.38
N ARG A 229 4.26 -41.72 6.60
CA ARG A 229 2.92 -42.30 6.37
C ARG A 229 1.98 -42.24 7.59
N ALA A 230 2.48 -41.92 8.78
CA ALA A 230 1.64 -41.74 9.98
C ALA A 230 1.07 -40.30 10.11
N GLU A 231 1.51 -39.38 9.26
CA GLU A 231 1.19 -37.95 9.36
C GLU A 231 -0.01 -37.53 8.50
N TRP A 232 -1.14 -38.22 8.64
CA TRP A 232 -2.41 -37.70 8.13
C TRP A 232 -3.57 -37.81 9.14
N PRO A 233 -4.33 -36.73 9.40
CA PRO A 233 -4.13 -35.33 9.00
C PRO A 233 -3.82 -34.45 10.23
N ARG A 234 -2.59 -33.92 10.33
CA ARG A 234 -2.28 -32.84 11.29
C ARG A 234 -1.83 -31.52 10.65
N VAL A 235 -1.89 -31.41 9.32
CA VAL A 235 -1.83 -30.08 8.72
C VAL A 235 -3.23 -29.51 8.81
N HIS A 236 -3.52 -28.80 9.92
CA HIS A 236 -4.67 -27.91 9.98
C HIS A 236 -4.64 -27.11 8.65
N PRO A 237 -5.75 -26.98 7.89
CA PRO A 237 -5.73 -26.30 6.58
C PRO A 237 -5.26 -24.82 6.64
N TRP A 238 -4.96 -24.34 7.84
CA TRP A 238 -4.40 -23.04 8.17
C TRP A 238 -2.88 -23.06 8.46
N GLY A 239 -2.19 -24.20 8.37
CA GLY A 239 -0.76 -24.33 8.72
C GLY A 239 0.21 -23.48 7.89
N SER A 240 -0.25 -22.94 6.75
CA SER A 240 0.46 -21.94 5.95
C SER A 240 -0.12 -20.54 6.01
N LEU A 241 -1.19 -20.33 6.79
CA LEU A 241 -1.82 -19.03 7.00
C LEU A 241 -1.29 -18.46 8.30
N ASP A 242 -0.34 -17.53 8.18
CA ASP A 242 0.22 -16.67 9.23
C ASP A 242 -0.74 -16.53 10.44
N LEU A 243 -0.56 -17.41 11.44
CA LEU A 243 -1.20 -17.26 12.75
C LEU A 243 -0.63 -16.04 13.50
N ALA A 244 0.41 -15.40 12.93
CA ALA A 244 1.10 -14.21 13.42
C ALA A 244 0.42 -12.88 13.03
N GLU A 245 -0.91 -12.84 12.89
CA GLU A 245 -1.64 -11.57 12.66
C GLU A 245 -2.08 -10.87 13.97
N ASP A 246 -1.41 -11.15 15.09
CA ASP A 246 -1.48 -10.23 16.22
C ASP A 246 -0.48 -9.10 15.96
N PHE A 247 -0.99 -7.99 15.42
CA PHE A 247 -0.21 -6.76 15.36
C PHE A 247 0.29 -6.44 16.76
N SER A 248 1.59 -6.17 16.91
CA SER A 248 2.11 -5.69 18.18
C SER A 248 1.39 -4.40 18.58
N PRO A 249 1.23 -4.11 19.89
CA PRO A 249 0.64 -2.85 20.34
C PRO A 249 1.31 -1.62 19.70
N THR A 250 2.62 -1.69 19.47
CA THR A 250 3.40 -0.66 18.77
C THR A 250 3.02 -0.52 17.30
N ALA A 251 2.79 -1.63 16.58
CA ALA A 251 2.34 -1.59 15.19
C ALA A 251 0.93 -1.02 15.08
N ILE A 252 0.03 -1.39 16.00
CA ILE A 252 -1.33 -0.83 16.08
C ILE A 252 -1.26 0.69 16.29
N ALA A 253 -0.52 1.14 17.32
CA ALA A 253 -0.35 2.56 17.60
C ALA A 253 0.23 3.33 16.40
N THR A 254 1.22 2.76 15.71
CA THR A 254 1.83 3.36 14.53
C THR A 254 0.82 3.50 13.38
N ILE A 255 0.04 2.46 13.08
CA ILE A 255 -0.99 2.50 12.03
C ILE A 255 -2.07 3.51 12.36
N VAL A 256 -2.56 3.52 13.61
CA VAL A 256 -3.59 4.44 14.09
C VAL A 256 -3.12 5.88 13.99
N LEU A 257 -1.94 6.20 14.54
CA LEU A 257 -1.38 7.56 14.48
C LEU A 257 -1.13 8.00 13.05
N PHE A 258 -0.63 7.11 12.19
CA PHE A 258 -0.41 7.41 10.78
C PHE A 258 -1.72 7.75 10.05
N LEU A 259 -2.76 6.93 10.19
CA LEU A 259 -4.04 7.18 9.52
C LEU A 259 -4.75 8.43 10.09
N ALA A 260 -4.67 8.65 11.39
CA ALA A 260 -5.17 9.87 12.05
C ALA A 260 -4.49 11.12 11.50
N TRP A 261 -3.16 11.06 11.40
CA TRP A 261 -2.34 12.13 10.84
C TRP A 261 -2.72 12.42 9.38
N VAL A 262 -2.89 11.39 8.55
CA VAL A 262 -3.28 11.53 7.13
C VAL A 262 -4.64 12.23 7.01
N ALA A 263 -5.60 11.86 7.85
CA ALA A 263 -6.92 12.47 7.87
C ALA A 263 -6.87 13.95 8.29
N GLY A 264 -6.08 14.27 9.31
CA GLY A 264 -5.85 15.65 9.74
C GLY A 264 -5.25 16.50 8.63
N VAL A 265 -4.20 16.01 7.96
CA VAL A 265 -3.57 16.75 6.85
C VAL A 265 -4.48 16.88 5.64
N ALA A 266 -5.22 15.83 5.25
CA ALA A 266 -6.21 15.94 4.18
C ALA A 266 -7.24 17.05 4.49
N THR A 267 -7.69 17.16 5.73
CA THR A 267 -8.64 18.20 6.15
C THR A 267 -8.00 19.59 6.13
N LEU A 268 -6.76 19.73 6.60
CA LEU A 268 -6.01 20.99 6.52
C LEU A 268 -5.82 21.43 5.06
N THR A 269 -5.42 20.51 4.19
CA THR A 269 -5.26 20.70 2.74
C THR A 269 -6.55 21.20 2.10
N VAL A 270 -7.70 20.63 2.43
CA VAL A 270 -9.00 21.11 1.92
C VAL A 270 -9.37 22.47 2.53
N ALA A 271 -9.21 22.65 3.85
CA ALA A 271 -9.55 23.89 4.55
C ALA A 271 -8.80 25.10 4.01
N THR A 272 -7.51 24.90 3.76
CA THR A 272 -6.65 25.91 3.18
C THR A 272 -7.01 26.19 1.74
N GLY A 273 -7.26 25.15 0.91
CA GLY A 273 -7.75 25.32 -0.46
C GLY A 273 -9.03 26.16 -0.54
N ILE A 274 -9.97 25.96 0.39
CA ILE A 274 -11.22 26.72 0.48
C ILE A 274 -10.99 28.17 0.93
N GLY A 275 -10.01 28.42 1.81
CA GLY A 275 -9.65 29.78 2.22
C GLY A 275 -9.20 30.70 1.07
N PHE A 276 -8.93 30.15 -0.11
CA PHE A 276 -8.62 30.91 -1.33
C PHE A 276 -9.83 31.18 -2.22
N MET A 277 -11.03 30.69 -1.90
CA MET A 277 -12.24 30.98 -2.68
C MET A 277 -12.71 32.43 -2.48
N PRO A 278 -13.24 33.09 -3.52
CA PRO A 278 -13.78 34.44 -3.41
C PRO A 278 -14.96 34.51 -2.43
N THR A 279 -15.12 35.65 -1.76
CA THR A 279 -16.19 35.89 -0.79
C THR A 279 -17.57 35.83 -1.46
N GLY A 280 -18.54 35.13 -0.84
CA GLY A 280 -19.91 35.03 -1.32
C GLY A 280 -20.57 33.70 -0.95
N ALA A 281 -21.69 33.37 -1.61
CA ALA A 281 -22.46 32.14 -1.35
C ALA A 281 -21.65 30.83 -1.54
N GLU A 282 -20.60 30.86 -2.36
CA GLU A 282 -19.68 29.73 -2.54
C GLU A 282 -18.83 29.49 -1.29
N ALA A 283 -18.42 30.54 -0.57
CA ALA A 283 -17.66 30.44 0.66
C ALA A 283 -18.48 29.80 1.80
N ASP A 284 -19.77 30.13 1.89
CA ASP A 284 -20.67 29.54 2.89
C ASP A 284 -20.87 28.03 2.65
N SER A 285 -21.05 27.64 1.39
CA SER A 285 -21.17 26.22 0.99
C SER A 285 -19.89 25.44 1.29
N ALA A 286 -18.72 26.05 1.04
CA ALA A 286 -17.43 25.43 1.30
C ALA A 286 -17.13 25.33 2.81
N ALA A 287 -17.53 26.33 3.60
CA ALA A 287 -17.43 26.29 5.06
C ALA A 287 -18.31 25.18 5.66
N GLU A 288 -19.53 25.00 5.15
CA GLU A 288 -20.40 23.91 5.59
C GLU A 288 -19.83 22.54 5.19
N PHE A 289 -19.26 22.41 3.98
CA PHE A 289 -18.55 21.20 3.57
C PHE A 289 -17.39 20.86 4.51
N LEU A 290 -16.56 21.84 4.90
CA LEU A 290 -15.48 21.66 5.87
C LEU A 290 -15.96 21.21 7.24
N ARG A 291 -17.12 21.70 7.65
CA ARG A 291 -17.74 21.31 8.92
C ARG A 291 -18.18 19.85 8.93
N GLN A 292 -18.69 19.36 7.79
CA GLN A 292 -19.20 18.00 7.64
C GLN A 292 -18.10 16.97 7.29
N MET A 293 -17.01 17.40 6.66
CA MET A 293 -15.92 16.53 6.18
C MET A 293 -15.34 15.60 7.27
N PRO A 294 -15.04 16.05 8.50
CA PRO A 294 -14.53 15.16 9.56
C PRO A 294 -15.47 14.00 9.90
N GLY A 295 -16.78 14.26 9.89
CA GLY A 295 -17.80 13.25 10.16
C GLY A 295 -17.87 12.22 9.04
N GLY A 296 -17.85 12.69 7.78
CA GLY A 296 -17.82 11.85 6.60
C GLY A 296 -16.60 10.91 6.57
N LEU A 297 -15.39 11.43 6.85
CA LEU A 297 -14.16 10.64 6.91
C LEU A 297 -14.20 9.57 8.00
N GLY A 298 -14.70 9.91 9.18
CA GLY A 298 -14.83 8.96 10.29
C GLY A 298 -15.78 7.80 9.99
N ILE A 299 -16.98 8.11 9.48
CA ILE A 299 -17.98 7.10 9.12
C ILE A 299 -17.47 6.22 7.98
N ALA A 300 -16.92 6.80 6.91
CA ALA A 300 -16.37 6.05 5.79
C ALA A 300 -15.25 5.08 6.25
N THR A 301 -14.34 5.56 7.10
CA THR A 301 -13.26 4.73 7.68
C THR A 301 -13.83 3.57 8.50
N ALA A 302 -14.78 3.85 9.39
CA ALA A 302 -15.42 2.83 10.21
C ALA A 302 -16.09 1.74 9.36
N VAL A 303 -16.83 2.13 8.31
CA VAL A 303 -17.50 1.21 7.37
C VAL A 303 -16.50 0.36 6.61
N LEU A 304 -15.48 0.99 6.01
CA LEU A 304 -14.47 0.29 5.21
C LEU A 304 -13.68 -0.72 6.03
N ILE A 305 -13.25 -0.33 7.23
CA ILE A 305 -12.45 -1.20 8.10
C ILE A 305 -13.30 -2.31 8.73
N ALA A 306 -14.52 -2.01 9.19
CA ALA A 306 -15.44 -3.03 9.69
C ALA A 306 -15.78 -4.05 8.60
N GLY A 307 -16.05 -3.58 7.37
CA GLY A 307 -16.30 -4.43 6.21
C GLY A 307 -15.10 -5.28 5.84
N TRP A 308 -13.90 -4.70 5.76
CA TRP A 308 -12.66 -5.43 5.51
C TRP A 308 -12.42 -6.52 6.56
N ARG A 309 -12.60 -6.20 7.84
CA ARG A 309 -12.44 -7.13 8.96
C ARG A 309 -13.45 -8.28 8.87
N LEU A 310 -14.71 -7.98 8.60
CA LEU A 310 -15.75 -8.99 8.40
C LEU A 310 -15.45 -9.90 7.20
N LEU A 311 -15.06 -9.34 6.07
CA LEU A 311 -14.66 -10.11 4.88
C LEU A 311 -13.49 -11.04 5.17
N ARG A 312 -12.52 -10.62 6.00
CA ARG A 312 -11.41 -11.47 6.43
C ARG A 312 -11.88 -12.66 7.29
N TYR A 313 -12.80 -12.44 8.21
CA TYR A 313 -13.36 -13.56 9.00
C TYR A 313 -14.15 -14.55 8.16
N LEU A 314 -14.92 -14.05 7.20
CA LEU A 314 -15.77 -14.88 6.33
C LEU A 314 -14.97 -15.56 5.20
N LYS A 315 -13.73 -15.13 4.94
CA LYS A 315 -12.86 -15.77 3.95
C LYS A 315 -12.58 -17.22 4.34
N ARG A 316 -13.26 -18.15 3.65
CA ARG A 316 -13.22 -19.63 3.84
C ARG A 316 -14.00 -20.16 5.05
N CYS A 317 -14.77 -19.32 5.74
CA CYS A 317 -15.66 -19.71 6.82
C CYS A 317 -17.11 -19.46 6.37
N ARG A 318 -17.96 -20.49 6.40
CA ARG A 318 -19.39 -20.33 6.08
C ARG A 318 -20.23 -20.41 7.35
N PRO A 319 -21.31 -19.61 7.46
CA PRO A 319 -22.23 -19.74 8.58
C PRO A 319 -22.85 -21.14 8.62
N PRO A 320 -23.11 -21.68 9.82
CA PRO A 320 -23.71 -23.00 9.97
C PRO A 320 -25.14 -23.06 9.43
N LEU A 321 -25.88 -21.94 9.54
CA LEU A 321 -27.21 -21.76 8.99
C LEU A 321 -27.22 -20.47 8.18
N TRP A 322 -27.83 -20.51 7.00
CA TRP A 322 -28.09 -19.32 6.20
C TRP A 322 -29.04 -18.36 6.94
N PRO A 323 -28.96 -17.03 6.73
CA PRO A 323 -29.83 -16.07 7.41
C PRO A 323 -31.33 -16.41 7.33
N TRP A 324 -31.78 -16.89 6.16
CA TRP A 324 -33.16 -17.34 5.98
C TRP A 324 -33.53 -18.59 6.79
N ALA A 325 -32.60 -19.53 6.96
CA ALA A 325 -32.82 -20.71 7.78
C ALA A 325 -32.88 -20.33 9.27
N ARG A 326 -32.12 -19.32 9.71
CA ARG A 326 -32.20 -18.77 11.07
C ARG A 326 -33.57 -18.15 11.34
N LEU A 327 -34.06 -17.33 10.42
CA LEU A 327 -35.40 -16.73 10.49
C LEU A 327 -36.49 -17.81 10.59
N ARG A 328 -36.44 -18.84 9.72
CA ARG A 328 -37.43 -19.93 9.70
C ARG A 328 -37.40 -20.81 10.95
N THR A 329 -36.23 -21.01 11.55
CA THR A 329 -36.06 -21.88 12.74
C THR A 329 -36.24 -21.13 14.06
N GLY A 330 -36.48 -19.80 14.03
CA GLY A 330 -36.56 -18.96 15.23
C GLY A 330 -35.21 -18.81 15.97
N ARG A 331 -34.11 -19.27 15.38
CA ARG A 331 -32.76 -19.21 15.96
C ARG A 331 -31.99 -18.03 15.36
N PHE A 332 -32.37 -16.81 15.76
CA PHE A 332 -31.76 -15.58 15.25
C PHE A 332 -30.28 -15.46 15.62
N VAL A 333 -29.93 -15.85 16.85
CA VAL A 333 -28.59 -15.73 17.40
C VAL A 333 -27.94 -17.10 17.57
N ASP A 334 -26.78 -17.28 16.96
CA ASP A 334 -25.88 -18.41 17.17
C ASP A 334 -24.66 -17.90 17.93
N HIS A 335 -24.60 -18.14 19.24
CA HIS A 335 -23.52 -17.63 20.09
C HIS A 335 -22.11 -18.04 19.65
N ALA A 336 -21.97 -19.17 18.95
CA ALA A 336 -20.68 -19.64 18.49
C ALA A 336 -20.26 -18.95 17.19
N PHE A 337 -21.21 -18.67 16.29
CA PHE A 337 -20.91 -17.99 15.03
C PHE A 337 -20.93 -16.45 15.15
N ASP A 338 -21.90 -15.89 15.85
CA ASP A 338 -22.22 -14.45 15.78
C ASP A 338 -21.21 -13.56 16.50
N ARG A 339 -20.29 -14.15 17.27
CA ARG A 339 -19.12 -13.46 17.83
C ARG A 339 -18.27 -12.77 16.76
N VAL A 340 -18.33 -13.26 15.52
CA VAL A 340 -17.65 -12.67 14.35
C VAL A 340 -18.11 -11.24 14.06
N PHE A 341 -19.34 -10.88 14.43
CA PHE A 341 -19.93 -9.57 14.15
C PHE A 341 -19.63 -8.54 15.25
N ILE A 342 -19.24 -8.97 16.46
CA ILE A 342 -19.06 -8.07 17.61
C ILE A 342 -18.01 -7.00 17.30
N ALA A 343 -16.81 -7.38 16.85
CA ALA A 343 -15.75 -6.42 16.57
C ALA A 343 -16.08 -5.46 15.40
N PRO A 344 -16.60 -5.91 14.24
CA PRO A 344 -17.08 -5.01 13.19
C PRO A 344 -18.19 -4.06 13.65
N LEU A 345 -19.20 -4.55 14.39
CA LEU A 345 -20.29 -3.70 14.90
C LEU A 345 -19.79 -2.68 15.92
N ALA A 346 -18.90 -3.09 16.82
CA ALA A 346 -18.26 -2.19 17.77
C ALA A 346 -17.40 -1.13 17.07
N THR A 347 -16.69 -1.50 15.99
CA THR A 347 -15.95 -0.55 15.14
C THR A 347 -16.86 0.50 14.49
N LEU A 348 -18.04 0.08 14.00
CA LEU A 348 -19.04 1.00 13.45
C LEU A 348 -19.60 1.92 14.54
N ALA A 349 -19.96 1.34 15.69
CA ALA A 349 -20.50 2.09 16.82
C ALA A 349 -19.50 3.12 17.34
N THR A 350 -18.22 2.77 17.48
CA THR A 350 -17.19 3.72 17.87
C THR A 350 -17.00 4.83 16.84
N GLY A 351 -17.03 4.52 15.54
CA GLY A 351 -17.02 5.54 14.48
C GLY A 351 -18.15 6.56 14.61
N VAL A 352 -19.39 6.10 14.71
CA VAL A 352 -20.58 6.97 14.85
C VAL A 352 -20.53 7.77 16.16
N ALA A 353 -20.21 7.11 17.28
CA ALA A 353 -20.12 7.77 18.58
C ALA A 353 -19.03 8.85 18.60
N THR A 354 -17.87 8.59 17.99
CA THR A 354 -16.76 9.56 17.95
C THR A 354 -17.12 10.79 17.12
N VAL A 355 -17.80 10.61 15.99
CA VAL A 355 -18.30 11.75 15.18
C VAL A 355 -19.30 12.58 15.97
N TYR A 356 -20.26 11.94 16.64
CA TYR A 356 -21.24 12.65 17.47
C TYR A 356 -20.56 13.43 18.61
N VAL A 357 -19.63 12.80 19.33
CA VAL A 357 -18.91 13.45 20.44
C VAL A 357 -18.05 14.61 19.94
N THR A 358 -17.27 14.44 18.87
CA THR A 358 -16.44 15.52 18.32
C THR A 358 -17.27 16.69 17.79
N PHE A 359 -18.45 16.41 17.23
CA PHE A 359 -19.41 17.42 16.79
C PHE A 359 -20.00 18.20 17.97
N VAL A 360 -20.51 17.52 19.00
CA VAL A 360 -21.10 18.15 20.20
C VAL A 360 -20.09 18.99 20.97
N LEU A 361 -18.84 18.53 21.04
CA LEU A 361 -17.74 19.26 21.69
C LEU A 361 -17.19 20.42 20.86
N GLY A 362 -17.65 20.61 19.62
CA GLY A 362 -17.14 21.67 18.74
C GLY A 362 -15.65 21.53 18.44
N VAL A 363 -15.14 20.31 18.34
CA VAL A 363 -13.71 20.06 18.10
C VAL A 363 -13.29 20.67 16.75
N PRO A 364 -12.16 21.38 16.66
CA PRO A 364 -11.69 21.93 15.40
C PRO A 364 -11.60 20.87 14.29
N PRO A 365 -12.00 21.15 13.03
CA PRO A 365 -12.14 20.13 11.98
C PRO A 365 -10.92 19.24 11.76
N ILE A 366 -9.72 19.81 11.83
CA ILE A 366 -8.46 19.06 11.64
C ILE A 366 -8.27 18.01 12.75
N ALA A 367 -8.49 18.40 14.01
CA ALA A 367 -8.41 17.50 15.15
C ALA A 367 -9.56 16.49 15.14
N ALA A 368 -10.77 16.93 14.79
CA ALA A 368 -11.94 16.07 14.66
C ALA A 368 -11.70 14.96 13.62
N SER A 369 -11.14 15.28 12.45
CA SER A 369 -10.81 14.29 11.41
C SER A 369 -9.79 13.26 11.88
N ALA A 370 -8.73 13.72 12.56
CA ALA A 370 -7.72 12.81 13.11
C ALA A 370 -8.32 11.85 14.14
N ILE A 371 -9.11 12.36 15.09
CA ILE A 371 -9.78 11.57 16.13
C ILE A 371 -10.80 10.61 15.51
N ASN A 372 -11.64 11.09 14.58
CA ASN A 372 -12.71 10.32 13.94
C ASN A 372 -12.16 9.17 13.06
N VAL A 373 -10.94 9.28 12.55
CA VAL A 373 -10.25 8.18 11.84
C VAL A 373 -9.48 7.27 12.81
N ALA A 374 -8.79 7.83 13.80
CA ALA A 374 -7.99 7.07 14.77
C ALA A 374 -8.83 6.04 15.54
N THR A 375 -9.97 6.47 16.08
CA THR A 375 -10.78 5.67 17.00
C THR A 375 -11.36 4.40 16.36
N PRO A 376 -12.00 4.43 15.18
CA PRO A 376 -12.47 3.19 14.54
C PRO A 376 -11.32 2.29 14.09
N VAL A 377 -10.17 2.84 13.64
CA VAL A 377 -8.98 2.02 13.31
C VAL A 377 -8.49 1.29 14.56
N LEU A 378 -8.35 2.01 15.68
CA LEU A 378 -7.90 1.43 16.95
C LEU A 378 -8.86 0.35 17.43
N ALA A 379 -10.18 0.62 17.43
CA ALA A 379 -11.20 -0.37 17.76
C ALA A 379 -11.09 -1.61 16.87
N ALA A 380 -10.94 -1.41 15.55
CA ALA A 380 -10.83 -2.49 14.60
C ALA A 380 -9.55 -3.32 14.69
N LEU A 381 -8.48 -2.80 15.30
CA LEU A 381 -7.23 -3.55 15.46
C LEU A 381 -7.09 -4.13 16.88
N SER A 382 -7.73 -3.54 17.89
CA SER A 382 -7.58 -3.93 19.29
C SER A 382 -8.73 -4.79 19.84
N LEU A 383 -9.94 -4.68 19.29
CA LEU A 383 -11.07 -5.47 19.79
C LEU A 383 -10.95 -6.96 19.46
N ARG A 384 -11.54 -7.82 20.28
CA ARG A 384 -11.65 -9.27 20.07
C ARG A 384 -12.99 -9.67 19.43
N PRO A 385 -13.10 -10.86 18.82
CA PRO A 385 -12.07 -11.90 18.67
C PRO A 385 -10.99 -11.54 17.64
N THR A 386 -9.76 -12.02 17.78
CA THR A 386 -8.77 -11.90 16.69
C THR A 386 -9.09 -12.89 15.56
N LEU A 387 -8.47 -12.75 14.37
CA LEU A 387 -8.68 -13.71 13.27
C LEU A 387 -8.22 -15.12 13.67
N ALA A 388 -7.13 -15.23 14.43
CA ALA A 388 -6.65 -16.50 14.96
C ALA A 388 -7.64 -17.08 15.98
N GLU A 389 -8.08 -16.28 16.95
CA GLU A 389 -9.06 -16.70 17.96
C GLU A 389 -10.38 -17.14 17.31
N TRP A 390 -10.89 -16.36 16.35
CA TRP A 390 -12.08 -16.69 15.59
C TRP A 390 -11.93 -18.02 14.85
N ARG A 391 -10.78 -18.27 14.21
CA ARG A 391 -10.54 -19.52 13.48
C ARG A 391 -10.45 -20.75 14.40
N LEU A 392 -10.05 -20.56 15.64
CA LEU A 392 -9.93 -21.65 16.61
C LEU A 392 -11.24 -21.93 17.34
N THR A 393 -12.03 -20.89 17.62
CA THR A 393 -13.20 -20.97 18.50
C THR A 393 -14.54 -20.77 17.79
N GLY A 394 -14.52 -20.34 16.53
CA GLY A 394 -15.72 -19.99 15.79
C GLY A 394 -16.58 -21.20 15.40
N GLY A 395 -17.89 -21.10 15.65
CA GLY A 395 -18.89 -22.10 15.26
C GLY A 395 -19.23 -22.04 13.77
N TYR A 396 -18.26 -22.23 12.88
CA TYR A 396 -18.46 -22.14 11.42
C TYR A 396 -18.24 -23.47 10.70
N ARG A 397 -18.81 -23.58 9.50
CA ARG A 397 -18.51 -24.67 8.57
C ARG A 397 -17.26 -24.29 7.78
N MET A 398 -16.24 -25.13 7.81
CA MET A 398 -15.09 -24.97 6.92
C MET A 398 -15.59 -25.10 5.48
N ALA A 399 -15.31 -24.10 4.63
CA ALA A 399 -15.46 -24.29 3.20
C ALA A 399 -14.44 -25.37 2.81
N THR A 400 -14.92 -26.61 2.64
CA THR A 400 -14.10 -27.72 2.20
C THR A 400 -13.30 -27.25 1.00
N GLY A 401 -11.97 -27.42 1.06
CA GLY A 401 -11.08 -27.09 -0.05
C GLY A 401 -11.55 -27.78 -1.34
N PRO A 402 -10.94 -27.46 -2.50
CA PRO A 402 -11.25 -28.13 -3.75
C PRO A 402 -11.31 -29.63 -3.47
N SER A 403 -12.41 -30.27 -3.89
CA SER A 403 -12.64 -31.70 -3.71
C SER A 403 -11.32 -32.38 -3.98
N VAL A 404 -10.75 -33.08 -3.00
CA VAL A 404 -9.53 -33.87 -3.21
C VAL A 404 -9.86 -34.67 -4.45
N THR A 405 -9.27 -34.30 -5.58
CA THR A 405 -9.50 -34.98 -6.85
C THR A 405 -9.02 -36.35 -6.51
N ARG A 406 -9.94 -37.29 -6.25
CA ARG A 406 -9.60 -38.69 -6.06
C ARG A 406 -8.86 -38.99 -7.33
N SER A 407 -7.55 -39.08 -7.24
CA SER A 407 -6.73 -39.58 -8.31
C SER A 407 -7.31 -40.97 -8.54
N THR A 408 -8.13 -41.07 -9.57
CA THR A 408 -8.81 -42.31 -9.90
C THR A 408 -7.69 -43.35 -9.99
N PRO A 409 -7.81 -44.53 -9.33
CA PRO A 409 -6.74 -45.53 -9.32
C PRO A 409 -6.14 -45.85 -10.70
N GLN A 410 -6.91 -45.57 -11.76
CA GLN A 410 -6.49 -45.59 -13.16
C GLN A 410 -5.30 -44.67 -13.51
N GLN A 411 -5.19 -43.46 -12.94
CA GLN A 411 -4.03 -42.58 -13.16
C GLN A 411 -2.78 -43.07 -12.41
N ALA A 412 -2.95 -43.77 -11.28
CA ALA A 412 -1.83 -44.43 -10.60
C ALA A 412 -1.31 -45.63 -11.42
N ARG A 413 -2.21 -46.44 -12.00
CA ARG A 413 -1.82 -47.59 -12.86
C ARG A 413 -1.11 -47.18 -14.16
N ARG A 414 -1.44 -46.02 -14.74
CA ARG A 414 -0.78 -45.51 -15.96
C ARG A 414 0.61 -44.89 -15.72
N ARG A 415 1.03 -44.71 -14.47
CA ARG A 415 2.39 -44.21 -14.15
C ARG A 415 3.37 -45.34 -13.83
N THR A 416 2.88 -46.55 -13.64
CA THR A 416 3.68 -47.75 -13.34
C THR A 416 3.82 -48.70 -14.52
N ALA A 417 3.17 -48.40 -15.64
CA ALA A 417 3.33 -49.05 -16.93
C ALA A 417 3.97 -48.03 -17.88
#